data_AF-A0A1C5J746-F1
#
_entry.id   AF-A0A1C5J746-F1
#
_cell.length_a   1.000
_cell.length_b   1.000
_cell.length_c   1.000
_cell.angle_alpha   90.00
_cell.angle_beta   90.00
_cell.angle_gamma   90.00
#
_symmetry.space_group_name_H-M   'P 1'
#
loop_
_entity.id
_entity.type
_entity.pdbx_description
1 polymer ?
#
loop_
_entity_poly.entity_id
_entity_poly.type
_entity_poly.pdbx_seq_one_letter_code
_entity_poly.pdbx_strand_id
1 'polypeptide(L)'
;MGADHTRTAPSTPPRVRRILVLTVVPLIVVTVVATLLLWPGETRRIDQGEQVPRHHGTVTRVVTEPCPPAPETPDGPSGADAGPCGTVTVAVEQGPDSGEQVETPVPSGPGAPTVAVGDEVVLVALTDPTDPVAVSYHIAEHQRGTPLLWLVALFAAAIVAFGRLRGLAALAGLGASFAILLTFVVPGISAGGAPLPIAITGAALIMFVVLYLTHGITAQTSVAVLGTLGSLVLTGVLGTLATAATHLTGYGSEEATTLSMYQRDVDLHGLLLAGIIIGSLGVLDDVTVTQAATVTELAHANPGLSRLQLYRAATRVGRAHIASTVNTIVLAYAGASLPLLLLLTADSRPLGQILTSEFLAQEIVRSAVATLGLVAAVPLTTGLAALVTTAGRGPADAAAAGPPPTPRPAPDRAEAWQALGAPRPGGPSTPAPARWADPEGNTEAAW
;
A
#
# COMPACT_ATOMS: atom_id res chain seq x y z
N MET A 1 33.95 -22.48 -1.04
CA MET A 1 34.43 -21.70 -2.21
C MET A 1 33.28 -20.84 -2.70
N GLY A 2 33.05 -19.69 -2.04
CA GLY A 2 32.07 -18.70 -2.48
C GLY A 2 32.78 -17.68 -3.35
N ALA A 3 32.54 -17.70 -4.65
CA ALA A 3 33.04 -16.68 -5.55
C ALA A 3 32.20 -15.42 -5.36
N ASP A 4 32.80 -14.38 -4.78
CA ASP A 4 32.31 -13.01 -4.88
C ASP A 4 32.25 -12.62 -6.36
N HIS A 5 31.07 -12.73 -6.96
CA HIS A 5 30.77 -12.11 -8.25
C HIS A 5 30.24 -10.68 -8.02
N THR A 6 30.96 -9.86 -7.25
CA THR A 6 30.83 -8.41 -7.37
C THR A 6 31.57 -7.98 -8.64
N ARG A 7 30.97 -8.24 -9.82
CA ARG A 7 31.39 -7.51 -11.01
C ARG A 7 31.14 -6.03 -10.72
N THR A 8 32.22 -5.27 -10.58
CA THR A 8 32.17 -3.82 -10.47
C THR A 8 31.38 -3.29 -11.67
N ALA A 9 30.17 -2.78 -11.42
CA ALA A 9 29.40 -2.09 -12.44
C ALA A 9 30.30 -1.01 -13.05
N PRO A 10 30.34 -0.85 -14.40
CA PRO A 10 31.07 0.24 -15.01
C PRO A 10 30.61 1.55 -14.38
N SER A 11 31.57 2.31 -13.83
CA SER A 11 31.27 3.52 -13.08
C SER A 11 30.48 4.49 -13.97
N THR A 12 29.31 4.94 -13.49
CA THR A 12 28.54 5.99 -14.17
C THR A 12 29.47 7.16 -14.50
N PRO A 13 29.45 7.68 -15.75
CA PRO A 13 30.37 8.73 -16.15
C PRO A 13 30.32 9.90 -15.17
N PRO A 14 31.45 10.53 -14.84
CA PRO A 14 31.49 11.61 -13.87
C PRO A 14 30.57 12.79 -14.26
N ARG A 15 30.35 13.01 -15.56
CA ARG A 15 29.39 14.00 -16.07
C ARG A 15 27.93 13.65 -15.75
N VAL A 16 27.54 12.39 -15.97
CA VAL A 16 26.17 11.91 -15.70
C VAL A 16 25.89 11.88 -14.20
N ARG A 17 26.87 11.42 -13.41
CA ARG A 17 26.80 11.49 -11.94
C ARG A 17 26.64 12.94 -11.46
N ARG A 18 27.39 13.88 -12.03
CA ARG A 18 27.26 15.30 -11.69
C ARG A 18 25.87 15.84 -12.05
N ILE A 19 25.32 15.51 -13.21
CA ILE A 19 23.96 15.92 -13.61
C ILE A 19 22.93 15.36 -12.62
N LEU A 20 22.98 14.06 -12.32
CA LEU A 20 22.05 13.45 -11.36
C LEU A 20 22.12 14.12 -9.99
N VAL A 21 23.32 14.38 -9.47
CA VAL A 21 23.50 15.10 -8.20
C VAL A 21 22.95 16.53 -8.30
N LEU A 22 23.23 17.25 -9.39
CA LEU A 22 22.72 18.61 -9.61
C LEU A 22 21.20 18.68 -9.80
N THR A 23 20.54 17.59 -10.16
CA THR A 23 19.07 17.54 -10.23
C THR A 23 18.46 17.07 -8.92
N VAL A 24 18.97 15.98 -8.33
CA VAL A 24 18.38 15.35 -7.14
C VAL A 24 18.62 16.17 -5.88
N VAL A 25 19.81 16.73 -5.67
CA VAL A 25 20.13 17.45 -4.43
C VAL A 25 19.24 18.69 -4.26
N PRO A 26 19.03 19.54 -5.29
CA PRO A 26 18.07 20.65 -5.16
C PRO A 26 16.65 20.19 -4.85
N LEU A 27 16.19 19.06 -5.40
CA LEU A 27 14.87 18.52 -5.09
C LEU A 27 14.78 18.06 -3.63
N ILE A 28 15.80 17.40 -3.10
CA ILE A 28 15.88 17.05 -1.67
C ILE A 28 15.85 18.32 -0.82
N VAL A 29 16.64 19.34 -1.18
CA VAL A 29 16.68 20.61 -0.44
C VAL A 29 15.31 21.29 -0.47
N VAL A 30 14.65 21.35 -1.62
CA VAL A 30 13.29 21.91 -1.75
C VAL A 30 12.31 21.13 -0.89
N THR A 31 12.35 19.80 -0.89
CA THR A 31 11.48 18.97 -0.05
C THR A 31 11.75 19.23 1.44
N VAL A 32 13.01 19.29 1.86
CA VAL A 32 13.36 19.59 3.27
C VAL A 32 12.89 20.98 3.66
N VAL A 33 13.12 21.99 2.82
CA VAL A 33 12.64 23.36 3.07
C VAL A 33 11.10 23.40 3.13
N ALA A 34 10.42 22.73 2.20
CA ALA A 34 8.96 22.62 2.22
C ALA A 34 8.46 21.91 3.48
N THR A 35 9.12 20.83 3.91
CA THR A 35 8.79 20.13 5.17
C THR A 35 8.96 21.05 6.37
N LEU A 36 10.01 21.87 6.41
CA LEU A 36 10.22 22.84 7.50
C LEU A 36 9.19 23.98 7.48
N LEU A 37 8.82 24.47 6.29
CA LEU A 37 7.83 25.54 6.13
C LEU A 37 6.40 25.07 6.41
N LEU A 38 6.08 23.83 6.04
CA LEU A 38 4.79 23.18 6.26
C LEU A 38 4.77 22.36 7.55
N TRP A 39 5.80 22.47 8.38
CA TRP A 39 5.89 21.71 9.62
C TRP A 39 4.68 22.08 10.50
N PRO A 40 3.99 21.10 11.09
CA PRO A 40 2.87 21.40 11.97
C PRO A 40 3.36 22.32 13.09
N GLY A 41 2.71 23.49 13.24
CA GLY A 41 2.91 24.36 14.39
C GLY A 41 2.47 23.67 15.69
N GLU A 42 2.33 24.42 16.79
CA GLU A 42 1.61 23.89 17.95
C GLU A 42 0.25 23.40 17.48
N THR A 43 0.08 22.08 17.44
CA THR A 43 -1.21 21.49 17.12
C THR A 43 -2.15 22.08 18.15
N ARG A 44 -3.18 22.77 17.66
CA ARG A 44 -4.31 23.13 18.51
C ARG A 44 -4.79 21.77 19.00
N ARG A 45 -4.41 21.43 20.23
CA ARG A 45 -4.76 20.17 20.87
C ARG A 45 -6.26 20.18 20.71
N ILE A 46 -6.79 19.33 19.82
CA ILE A 46 -8.23 19.22 19.61
C ILE A 46 -8.73 19.13 21.03
N ASP A 47 -9.56 20.09 21.47
CA ASP A 47 -10.23 19.97 22.76
C ASP A 47 -10.88 18.61 22.65
N GLN A 48 -10.26 17.63 23.32
CA GLN A 48 -10.68 16.25 23.27
C GLN A 48 -12.00 16.33 24.01
N GLY A 49 -13.09 16.59 23.27
CA GLY A 49 -14.42 16.67 23.83
C GLY A 49 -14.55 15.48 24.76
N GLU A 50 -14.86 15.76 26.03
CA GLU A 50 -14.74 14.86 27.18
C GLU A 50 -14.37 13.43 26.78
N GLN A 51 -13.08 13.14 26.62
CA GLN A 51 -12.67 11.82 26.18
C GLN A 51 -13.12 10.82 27.22
N VAL A 52 -14.08 9.96 26.85
CA VAL A 52 -14.62 8.98 27.79
C VAL A 52 -13.48 8.08 28.26
N PRO A 53 -13.13 8.08 29.55
CA PRO A 53 -11.95 7.37 30.04
C PRO A 53 -12.02 5.89 29.70
N ARG A 54 -10.91 5.37 29.15
CA ARG A 54 -10.76 3.96 28.77
C ARG A 54 -9.78 3.29 29.72
N HIS A 55 -10.17 2.12 30.22
CA HIS A 55 -9.42 1.38 31.23
C HIS A 55 -9.30 -0.09 30.83
N HIS A 56 -8.17 -0.70 31.15
CA HIS A 56 -7.97 -2.13 30.93
C HIS A 56 -8.57 -2.91 32.10
N GLY A 57 -9.12 -4.09 31.81
CA GLY A 57 -9.59 -5.02 32.82
C GLY A 57 -9.64 -6.45 32.31
N THR A 58 -9.79 -7.39 33.24
CA THR A 58 -9.92 -8.82 32.94
C THR A 58 -11.26 -9.35 33.46
N VAL A 59 -11.99 -10.06 32.60
CA VAL A 59 -13.30 -10.64 32.96
C VAL A 59 -13.12 -11.77 33.97
N THR A 60 -13.71 -11.64 35.15
CA THR A 60 -13.62 -12.64 36.23
C THR A 60 -14.86 -13.51 36.32
N ARG A 61 -16.03 -13.00 35.93
CA ARG A 61 -17.30 -13.71 35.97
C ARG A 61 -18.24 -13.21 34.88
N VAL A 62 -18.97 -14.14 34.26
CA VAL A 62 -20.04 -13.83 33.31
C VAL A 62 -21.31 -14.55 33.76
N VAL A 63 -22.39 -13.81 33.94
CA VAL A 63 -23.72 -14.34 34.26
C VAL A 63 -24.67 -13.88 33.17
N THR A 64 -25.16 -14.82 32.36
CA THR A 64 -26.16 -14.55 31.32
C THR A 64 -27.54 -14.98 31.77
N GLU A 65 -28.53 -14.13 31.57
CA GLU A 65 -29.93 -14.33 31.92
C GLU A 65 -30.82 -14.05 30.70
N PRO A 66 -32.01 -14.68 30.61
CA PRO A 66 -32.97 -14.36 29.56
C PRO A 66 -33.36 -12.88 29.61
N CYS A 67 -33.29 -12.19 28.47
CA CYS A 67 -33.69 -10.80 28.42
C CYS A 67 -35.19 -10.63 28.75
N PRO A 68 -35.56 -9.61 29.53
CA PRO A 68 -36.96 -9.25 29.68
C PRO A 68 -37.58 -8.93 28.31
N PRO A 69 -38.87 -9.26 28.08
CA PRO A 69 -39.53 -8.97 26.81
C PRO A 69 -39.50 -7.46 26.56
N ALA A 70 -39.03 -7.06 25.38
CA ALA A 70 -39.02 -5.65 24.98
C ALA A 70 -40.46 -5.10 24.95
N PRO A 71 -40.72 -3.88 25.45
CA PRO A 71 -42.03 -3.26 25.32
C PRO A 71 -42.39 -3.10 23.85
N GLU A 72 -43.60 -3.51 23.46
CA GLU A 72 -44.13 -3.35 22.10
C GLU A 72 -44.28 -1.85 21.78
N THR A 73 -43.25 -1.24 21.21
CA THR A 73 -43.36 0.09 20.59
C THR A 73 -43.90 -0.06 19.17
N PRO A 74 -44.92 0.70 18.74
CA PRO A 74 -45.56 0.58 17.43
C PRO A 74 -44.63 0.69 16.21
N ASP A 75 -43.45 1.32 16.37
CA ASP A 75 -42.47 1.57 15.30
C ASP A 75 -41.10 0.90 15.54
N GLY A 76 -40.99 -0.01 16.51
CA GLY A 76 -39.73 -0.72 16.81
C GLY A 76 -39.61 -2.02 16.01
N PRO A 77 -38.40 -2.44 15.55
CA PRO A 77 -38.23 -3.71 14.90
C PRO A 77 -38.70 -4.85 15.83
N SER A 78 -39.71 -5.57 15.37
CA SER A 78 -40.26 -6.73 16.06
C SER A 78 -39.21 -7.83 16.14
N GLY A 79 -38.77 -8.15 17.36
CA GLY A 79 -37.99 -9.34 17.65
C GLY A 79 -36.58 -9.38 17.05
N ALA A 80 -35.82 -8.27 17.09
CA ALA A 80 -34.37 -8.39 16.96
C ALA A 80 -33.87 -9.20 18.15
N ASP A 81 -33.12 -10.29 17.90
CA ASP A 81 -32.46 -11.11 18.91
C ASP A 81 -31.82 -10.21 19.96
N ALA A 82 -32.52 -10.01 21.09
CA ALA A 82 -31.98 -9.33 22.24
C ALA A 82 -30.85 -10.24 22.70
N GLY A 83 -29.61 -9.87 22.35
CA GLY A 83 -28.42 -10.60 22.76
C GLY A 83 -28.46 -10.87 24.27
N PRO A 84 -27.68 -11.85 24.77
CA PRO A 84 -27.81 -12.31 26.15
C PRO A 84 -27.78 -11.12 27.13
N CYS A 85 -28.83 -10.99 27.95
CA CYS A 85 -28.84 -10.06 29.07
C CYS A 85 -28.04 -10.66 30.22
N GLY A 86 -27.67 -9.83 31.19
CA GLY A 86 -27.01 -10.28 32.41
C GLY A 86 -25.87 -9.36 32.82
N THR A 87 -25.02 -9.85 33.71
CA THR A 87 -23.93 -9.09 34.32
C THR A 87 -22.59 -9.76 34.10
N VAL A 88 -21.59 -8.93 33.87
CA VAL A 88 -20.19 -9.32 33.74
C VAL A 88 -19.43 -8.63 34.86
N THR A 89 -18.68 -9.40 35.63
CA THR A 89 -17.75 -8.86 36.63
C THR A 89 -16.37 -8.77 35.99
N VAL A 90 -15.76 -7.59 36.09
CA VAL A 90 -14.45 -7.30 35.52
C VAL A 90 -13.52 -6.79 36.63
N ALA A 91 -12.34 -7.38 36.75
CA ALA A 91 -11.27 -6.85 37.58
C ALA A 91 -10.60 -5.71 36.82
N VAL A 92 -10.65 -4.49 37.36
CA VAL A 92 -10.07 -3.30 36.74
C VAL A 92 -8.57 -3.28 36.97
N GLU A 93 -7.79 -3.08 35.92
CA GLU A 93 -6.32 -3.08 36.00
C GLU A 93 -5.74 -1.67 36.03
N GLN A 94 -6.44 -0.69 35.44
CA GLN A 94 -5.98 0.68 35.28
C GLN A 94 -7.08 1.68 35.64
N GLY A 95 -6.70 2.87 36.12
CA GLY A 95 -7.65 3.92 36.46
C GLY A 95 -7.90 4.07 37.95
N PRO A 96 -8.90 4.88 38.35
CA PRO A 96 -9.19 5.17 39.76
C PRO A 96 -9.60 3.92 40.55
N ASP A 97 -10.28 2.97 39.91
CA ASP A 97 -10.79 1.75 40.56
C ASP A 97 -9.86 0.53 40.31
N SER A 98 -8.56 0.77 40.04
CA SER A 98 -7.58 -0.29 39.81
C SER A 98 -7.48 -1.24 41.02
N GLY A 99 -7.58 -2.53 40.75
CA GLY A 99 -7.61 -3.60 41.76
C GLY A 99 -9.00 -3.93 42.29
N GLU A 100 -10.03 -3.15 41.93
CA GLU A 100 -11.42 -3.43 42.28
C GLU A 100 -12.12 -4.31 41.23
N GLN A 101 -13.24 -4.91 41.63
CA GLN A 101 -14.13 -5.62 40.73
C GLN A 101 -15.38 -4.77 40.47
N VAL A 102 -15.63 -4.48 39.20
CA VAL A 102 -16.80 -3.72 38.75
C VAL A 102 -17.77 -4.63 38.02
N GLU A 103 -19.07 -4.37 38.19
CA GLU A 103 -20.11 -5.04 37.43
C GLU A 103 -20.56 -4.17 36.26
N THR A 104 -20.65 -4.77 35.08
CA THR A 104 -21.12 -4.15 33.84
C THR A 104 -22.18 -5.04 33.23
N PRO A 105 -23.19 -4.49 32.53
CA PRO A 105 -24.08 -5.30 31.72
C PRO A 105 -23.30 -6.09 30.66
N VAL A 106 -23.83 -7.25 30.27
CA VAL A 106 -23.33 -8.00 29.12
C VAL A 106 -23.43 -7.12 27.85
N PRO A 107 -22.35 -7.01 27.05
CA PRO A 107 -22.39 -6.25 25.80
C PRO A 107 -23.50 -6.75 24.87
N SER A 108 -24.26 -5.83 24.30
CA SER A 108 -25.39 -6.14 23.42
C SER A 108 -25.44 -5.22 22.21
N GLY A 109 -26.12 -5.67 21.15
CA GLY A 109 -26.25 -4.95 19.87
C GLY A 109 -25.32 -5.46 18.76
N PRO A 110 -25.49 -4.98 17.52
CA PRO A 110 -24.68 -5.39 16.37
C PRO A 110 -23.20 -5.10 16.59
N GLY A 111 -22.35 -6.11 16.44
CA GLY A 111 -20.89 -5.97 16.59
C GLY A 111 -20.39 -5.90 18.04
N ALA A 112 -21.27 -6.09 19.04
CA ALA A 112 -20.87 -6.14 20.44
C ALA A 112 -19.90 -7.33 20.72
N PRO A 113 -18.86 -7.13 21.53
CA PRO A 113 -17.90 -8.19 21.84
C PRO A 113 -18.56 -9.29 22.69
N THR A 114 -18.42 -10.54 22.26
CA THR A 114 -18.75 -11.70 23.10
C THR A 114 -17.65 -11.90 24.13
N VAL A 115 -18.01 -11.96 25.42
CA VAL A 115 -17.03 -12.01 26.51
C VAL A 115 -17.07 -13.34 27.25
N ALA A 116 -15.91 -13.86 27.61
CA ALA A 116 -15.71 -15.05 28.43
C ALA A 116 -14.81 -14.75 29.63
N VAL A 117 -14.87 -15.62 30.65
CA VAL A 117 -13.96 -15.53 31.81
C VAL A 117 -12.52 -15.67 31.35
N GLY A 118 -11.67 -14.74 31.78
CA GLY A 118 -10.27 -14.65 31.37
C GLY A 118 -9.99 -13.72 30.18
N ASP A 119 -11.03 -13.16 29.55
CA ASP A 119 -10.83 -12.19 28.46
C ASP A 119 -10.26 -10.87 28.99
N GLU A 120 -9.24 -10.37 28.30
CA GLU A 120 -8.73 -9.02 28.46
C GLU A 120 -9.62 -8.04 27.69
N VAL A 121 -10.23 -7.08 28.39
CA VAL A 121 -11.21 -6.13 27.86
C VAL A 121 -10.82 -4.68 28.11
N VAL A 122 -11.38 -3.78 27.31
CA VAL A 122 -11.31 -2.34 27.51
C VAL A 122 -12.67 -1.87 28.02
N LEU A 123 -12.66 -1.31 29.21
CA LEU A 123 -13.77 -0.67 29.87
C LEU A 123 -13.83 0.81 29.50
N VAL A 124 -15.04 1.32 29.35
CA VAL A 124 -15.35 2.74 29.20
C VAL A 124 -16.11 3.17 30.44
N ALA A 125 -15.62 4.21 31.12
CA ALA A 125 -16.26 4.79 32.29
C ALA A 125 -17.23 5.90 31.85
N LEU A 126 -18.54 5.66 31.97
CA LEU A 126 -19.56 6.66 31.72
C LEU A 126 -20.02 7.27 33.03
N THR A 127 -20.13 8.59 33.06
CA THR A 127 -20.67 9.32 34.21
C THR A 127 -22.11 9.69 33.95
N ASP A 128 -22.99 9.53 34.95
CA ASP A 128 -24.38 9.97 34.83
C ASP A 128 -24.44 11.51 34.73
N PRO A 129 -25.08 12.10 33.70
CA PRO A 129 -25.23 13.54 33.58
C PRO A 129 -25.98 14.19 34.75
N THR A 130 -26.79 13.43 35.48
CA THR A 130 -27.61 13.88 36.62
C THR A 130 -26.94 13.67 37.97
N ASP A 131 -25.96 12.76 38.06
CA ASP A 131 -25.10 12.54 39.22
C ASP A 131 -23.65 12.33 38.76
N PRO A 132 -22.83 13.40 38.71
CA PRO A 132 -21.45 13.34 38.25
C PRO A 132 -20.52 12.45 39.09
N VAL A 133 -20.98 11.94 40.24
CA VAL A 133 -20.23 11.04 41.12
C VAL A 133 -20.51 9.57 40.79
N ALA A 134 -21.63 9.28 40.13
CA ALA A 134 -22.00 7.93 39.71
C ALA A 134 -21.30 7.57 38.39
N VAL A 135 -20.31 6.68 38.46
CA VAL A 135 -19.60 6.13 37.30
C VAL A 135 -20.09 4.72 37.02
N SER A 136 -20.57 4.47 35.80
CA SER A 136 -20.90 3.13 35.30
C SER A 136 -19.85 2.67 34.30
N TYR A 137 -19.41 1.42 34.43
CA TYR A 137 -18.47 0.81 33.51
C TYR A 137 -19.21 0.01 32.43
N HIS A 138 -18.72 0.10 31.21
CA HIS A 138 -19.20 -0.69 30.08
C HIS A 138 -18.03 -1.31 29.32
N ILE A 139 -18.12 -2.58 28.96
CA ILE A 139 -17.13 -3.22 28.08
C ILE A 139 -17.33 -2.71 26.66
N ALA A 140 -16.33 -2.03 26.11
CA ALA A 140 -16.37 -1.52 24.75
C ALA A 140 -15.78 -2.50 23.74
N GLU A 141 -14.66 -3.14 24.06
CA GLU A 141 -13.93 -4.01 23.15
C GLU A 141 -12.95 -4.95 23.87
N HIS A 142 -12.44 -5.96 23.16
CA HIS A 142 -11.31 -6.77 23.62
C HIS A 142 -9.98 -6.03 23.47
N GLN A 143 -9.05 -6.30 24.37
CA GLN A 143 -7.66 -5.88 24.22
C GLN A 143 -6.99 -6.68 23.08
N ARG A 144 -6.45 -5.98 22.08
CA ARG A 144 -5.81 -6.60 20.89
C ARG A 144 -4.30 -6.40 20.84
N GLY A 145 -3.70 -5.77 21.86
CA GLY A 145 -2.28 -5.39 21.88
C GLY A 145 -1.34 -6.58 21.68
N THR A 146 -1.48 -7.62 22.52
CA THR A 146 -0.61 -8.80 22.47
C THR A 146 -0.74 -9.60 21.17
N PRO A 147 -1.96 -9.95 20.68
CA PRO A 147 -2.10 -10.62 19.38
C PRO A 147 -1.54 -9.81 18.20
N LEU A 148 -1.75 -8.48 18.18
CA LEU A 148 -1.21 -7.62 17.13
C LEU A 148 0.32 -7.55 17.17
N LEU A 149 0.93 -7.52 18.36
CA LEU A 149 2.38 -7.57 18.52
C LEU A 149 2.96 -8.86 17.92
N TRP A 150 2.34 -10.01 18.18
CA TRP A 150 2.76 -11.29 17.58
C TRP A 150 2.65 -11.29 16.06
N LEU A 151 1.56 -10.72 15.52
CA LEU A 151 1.39 -10.60 14.06
C LEU A 151 2.47 -9.72 13.43
N VAL A 152 2.75 -8.56 14.03
CA VAL A 152 3.81 -7.65 13.57
C VAL A 152 5.19 -8.33 13.66
N ALA A 153 5.47 -9.04 14.75
CA ALA A 153 6.71 -9.77 14.93
C ALA A 153 6.89 -10.89 13.89
N LEU A 154 5.84 -11.66 13.60
CA LEU A 154 5.84 -12.70 12.57
C LEU A 154 6.07 -12.10 11.17
N PHE A 155 5.38 -11.01 10.86
CA PHE A 155 5.56 -10.27 9.60
C PHE A 155 7.01 -9.77 9.42
N ALA A 156 7.56 -9.12 10.46
CA ALA A 156 8.94 -8.65 10.45
C ALA A 156 9.94 -9.81 10.31
N ALA A 157 9.72 -10.91 11.04
CA ALA A 157 10.56 -12.11 10.96
C ALA A 157 10.56 -12.70 9.54
N ALA A 158 9.40 -12.80 8.89
CA ALA A 158 9.29 -13.30 7.51
C ALA A 158 10.07 -12.42 6.51
N ILE A 159 9.94 -11.08 6.62
CA ILE A 159 10.67 -10.14 5.76
C ILE A 159 12.18 -10.25 5.98
N VAL A 160 12.64 -10.32 7.22
CA VAL A 160 14.07 -10.44 7.54
C VAL A 160 14.61 -11.81 7.13
N ALA A 161 13.84 -12.88 7.29
CA ALA A 161 14.25 -14.22 6.86
C ALA A 161 14.46 -14.27 5.33
N PHE A 162 13.54 -13.67 4.56
CA PHE A 162 13.63 -13.65 3.09
C PHE A 162 14.67 -12.63 2.58
N GLY A 163 14.65 -11.41 3.10
CA GLY A 163 15.45 -10.28 2.60
C GLY A 163 16.77 -10.02 3.33
N ARG A 164 17.03 -10.68 4.47
CA ARG A 164 18.22 -10.48 5.33
C ARG A 164 18.43 -8.99 5.69
N LEU A 165 19.61 -8.45 5.44
CA LEU A 165 19.92 -7.02 5.67
C LEU A 165 19.04 -6.09 4.82
N ARG A 166 18.65 -6.50 3.61
CA ARG A 166 17.70 -5.72 2.79
C ARG A 166 16.29 -5.77 3.37
N GLY A 167 15.92 -6.90 4.00
CA GLY A 167 14.68 -7.01 4.77
C GLY A 167 14.64 -6.04 5.94
N LEU A 168 15.74 -5.90 6.69
CA LEU A 168 15.85 -4.91 7.77
C LEU A 168 15.75 -3.47 7.23
N ALA A 169 16.41 -3.17 6.10
CA ALA A 169 16.30 -1.86 5.48
C ALA A 169 14.87 -1.55 4.99
N ALA A 170 14.14 -2.56 4.48
CA ALA A 170 12.75 -2.43 4.10
C ALA A 170 11.84 -2.15 5.31
N LEU A 171 12.03 -2.83 6.44
CA LEU A 171 11.30 -2.56 7.69
C LEU A 171 11.62 -1.16 8.25
N ALA A 172 12.88 -0.75 8.21
CA ALA A 172 13.28 0.60 8.61
C ALA A 172 12.66 1.67 7.69
N GLY A 173 12.59 1.40 6.38
CA GLY A 173 11.88 2.25 5.42
C GLY A 173 10.40 2.35 5.74
N LEU A 174 9.72 1.22 6.00
CA LEU A 174 8.32 1.19 6.40
C LEU A 174 8.07 1.99 7.69
N GLY A 175 8.91 1.80 8.71
CA GLY A 175 8.86 2.57 9.96
C GLY A 175 9.05 4.08 9.73
N ALA A 176 9.99 4.46 8.87
CA ALA A 176 10.20 5.86 8.50
C ALA A 176 9.00 6.45 7.76
N SER A 177 8.36 5.70 6.86
CA SER A 177 7.12 6.11 6.19
C SER A 177 6.01 6.40 7.19
N PHE A 178 5.76 5.48 8.13
CA PHE A 178 4.77 5.68 9.19
C PHE A 178 5.13 6.87 10.08
N ALA A 179 6.39 7.02 10.45
CA ALA A 179 6.84 8.17 11.24
C ALA A 179 6.52 9.49 10.52
N ILE A 180 6.89 9.63 9.24
CA ILE A 180 6.60 10.84 8.45
C ILE A 180 5.09 11.08 8.34
N LEU A 181 4.28 10.03 8.12
CA LEU A 181 2.83 10.18 8.08
C LEU A 181 2.27 10.68 9.42
N LEU A 182 2.69 10.08 10.53
CA LEU A 182 2.13 10.35 11.85
C LEU A 182 2.68 11.63 12.50
N THR A 183 3.89 12.07 12.16
CA THR A 183 4.51 13.26 12.77
C THR A 183 4.46 14.49 11.88
N PHE A 184 4.32 14.34 10.55
CA PHE A 184 4.30 15.46 9.62
C PHE A 184 2.98 15.56 8.84
N VAL A 185 2.56 14.51 8.11
CA VAL A 185 1.40 14.61 7.21
C VAL A 185 0.08 14.76 7.99
N VAL A 186 -0.21 13.83 8.90
CA VAL A 186 -1.45 13.85 9.68
C VAL A 186 -1.54 15.09 10.58
N PRO A 187 -0.51 15.46 11.37
CA PRO A 187 -0.57 16.66 12.18
C PRO A 187 -0.60 17.95 11.36
N GLY A 188 0.07 17.98 10.20
CA GLY A 188 0.04 19.14 9.31
C GLY A 188 -1.36 19.41 8.76
N ILE A 189 -2.08 18.35 8.37
CA ILE A 189 -3.47 18.45 7.90
C ILE A 189 -4.40 18.82 9.06
N SER A 190 -4.26 18.18 10.23
CA SER A 190 -5.13 18.47 11.38
C SER A 190 -4.90 19.85 12.00
N ALA A 191 -3.73 20.46 11.77
CA ALA A 191 -3.46 21.85 12.12
C ALA A 191 -4.11 22.88 11.16
N GLY A 192 -4.91 22.43 10.18
CA GLY A 192 -5.57 23.28 9.18
C GLY A 192 -4.70 23.59 7.96
N GLY A 193 -3.56 22.92 7.80
CA GLY A 193 -2.73 23.06 6.62
C GLY A 193 -3.40 22.46 5.37
N ALA A 194 -3.14 23.05 4.21
CA ALA A 194 -3.69 22.57 2.94
C ALA A 194 -3.22 21.12 2.66
N PRO A 195 -4.12 20.13 2.52
CA PRO A 195 -3.70 18.72 2.45
C PRO A 195 -2.87 18.36 1.22
N LEU A 196 -3.16 18.97 0.06
CA LEU A 196 -2.45 18.69 -1.19
C LEU A 196 -0.93 18.98 -1.12
N PRO A 197 -0.46 20.20 -0.77
CA PRO A 197 0.98 20.47 -0.68
C PRO A 197 1.66 19.67 0.44
N ILE A 198 0.97 19.39 1.55
CA ILE A 198 1.48 18.54 2.63
C ILE A 198 1.69 17.11 2.13
N ALA A 199 0.73 16.56 1.39
CA ALA A 199 0.83 15.22 0.82
C ALA A 199 1.91 15.10 -0.24
N ILE A 200 2.07 16.10 -1.14
CA ILE A 200 3.17 16.11 -2.12
C ILE A 200 4.52 16.13 -1.41
N THR A 201 4.66 16.98 -0.38
CA THR A 201 5.90 17.13 0.39
C THR A 201 6.19 15.85 1.19
N GLY A 202 5.17 15.29 1.85
CA GLY A 202 5.27 14.07 2.63
C GLY A 202 5.61 12.88 1.74
N ALA A 203 4.96 12.75 0.58
CA ALA A 203 5.27 11.71 -0.39
C ALA A 203 6.70 11.81 -0.91
N ALA A 204 7.16 13.00 -1.27
CA ALA A 204 8.54 13.22 -1.70
C ALA A 204 9.55 12.90 -0.59
N LEU A 205 9.26 13.28 0.67
CA LEU A 205 10.11 12.99 1.80
C LEU A 205 10.20 11.49 2.08
N ILE A 206 9.06 10.79 2.10
CA ILE A 206 8.97 9.34 2.24
C ILE A 206 9.78 8.67 1.14
N MET A 207 9.53 9.03 -0.12
CA MET A 207 10.25 8.53 -1.28
C MET A 207 11.77 8.66 -1.11
N PHE A 208 12.28 9.87 -0.81
CA PHE A 208 13.71 10.09 -0.65
C PHE A 208 14.32 9.24 0.48
N VAL A 209 13.67 9.20 1.64
CA VAL A 209 14.15 8.42 2.78
C VAL A 209 14.14 6.94 2.45
N VAL A 210 13.02 6.41 1.96
CA VAL A 210 12.84 4.98 1.72
C VAL A 210 13.75 4.50 0.59
N LEU A 211 13.77 5.15 -0.57
CA LEU A 211 14.57 4.70 -1.71
C LEU A 211 16.08 4.69 -1.41
N TYR A 212 16.60 5.75 -0.78
CA TYR A 212 18.03 5.79 -0.47
C TYR A 212 18.43 4.89 0.70
N LEU A 213 17.53 4.65 1.66
CA LEU A 213 17.76 3.70 2.75
C LEU A 213 17.77 2.25 2.24
N THR A 214 16.85 1.90 1.35
CA THR A 214 16.66 0.52 0.89
C THR A 214 17.59 0.14 -0.26
N HIS A 215 17.86 1.05 -1.21
CA HIS A 215 18.63 0.78 -2.42
C HIS A 215 20.01 1.43 -2.45
N GLY A 216 20.31 2.29 -1.48
CA GLY A 216 21.56 3.04 -1.42
C GLY A 216 21.65 4.16 -2.46
N ILE A 217 22.70 4.98 -2.33
CA ILE A 217 22.94 6.13 -3.22
C ILE A 217 23.62 5.65 -4.50
N THR A 218 22.82 5.41 -5.54
CA THR A 218 23.31 5.00 -6.87
C THR A 218 22.65 5.82 -7.97
N ALA A 219 23.23 5.79 -9.18
CA ALA A 219 22.62 6.41 -10.36
C ALA A 219 21.27 5.74 -10.70
N GLN A 220 21.16 4.43 -10.48
CA GLN A 220 19.92 3.68 -10.68
C GLN A 220 18.83 4.17 -9.70
N THR A 221 19.15 4.28 -8.40
CA THR A 221 18.23 4.80 -7.38
C THR A 221 17.82 6.23 -7.70
N SER A 222 18.76 7.08 -8.14
CA SER A 222 18.50 8.47 -8.52
C SER A 222 17.54 8.56 -9.72
N VAL A 223 17.68 7.65 -10.70
CA VAL A 223 16.76 7.57 -11.83
C VAL A 223 15.37 7.11 -11.39
N ALA A 224 15.28 6.12 -10.50
CA ALA A 224 14.00 5.67 -9.95
C ALA A 224 13.29 6.83 -9.22
N VAL A 225 14.01 7.58 -8.38
CA VAL A 225 13.52 8.80 -7.70
C VAL A 225 12.96 9.82 -8.69
N LEU A 226 13.68 10.13 -9.77
CA LEU A 226 13.20 11.08 -10.79
C LEU A 226 11.98 10.55 -11.55
N GLY A 227 11.95 9.24 -11.80
CA GLY A 227 10.80 8.55 -12.39
C GLY A 227 9.57 8.62 -11.49
N THR A 228 9.72 8.36 -10.19
CA THR A 228 8.65 8.47 -9.20
C THR A 228 8.15 9.90 -9.12
N LEU A 229 9.03 10.90 -8.98
CA LEU A 229 8.62 12.31 -8.91
C LEU A 229 7.86 12.75 -10.17
N GLY A 230 8.36 12.40 -11.35
CA GLY A 230 7.70 12.74 -12.62
C GLY A 230 6.30 12.11 -12.72
N SER A 231 6.18 10.84 -12.32
CA SER A 231 4.89 10.15 -12.28
C SER A 231 3.96 10.73 -11.21
N LEU A 232 4.46 11.03 -10.01
CA LEU A 232 3.67 11.59 -8.91
C LEU A 232 3.13 12.98 -9.23
N VAL A 233 3.93 13.83 -9.89
CA VAL A 233 3.48 15.12 -10.41
C VAL A 233 2.36 14.93 -11.43
N LEU A 234 2.52 13.99 -12.37
CA LEU A 234 1.46 13.67 -13.33
C LEU A 234 0.20 13.16 -12.63
N THR A 235 0.32 12.27 -11.63
CA THR A 235 -0.79 11.78 -10.82
C THR A 235 -1.50 12.93 -10.11
N GLY A 236 -0.78 13.87 -9.52
CA GLY A 236 -1.36 15.05 -8.87
C GLY A 236 -2.10 15.94 -9.86
N VAL A 237 -1.54 16.17 -11.05
CA VAL A 237 -2.21 16.93 -12.12
C VAL A 237 -3.47 16.22 -12.59
N LEU A 238 -3.38 14.92 -12.91
CA LEU A 238 -4.52 14.12 -13.34
C LEU A 238 -5.60 14.04 -12.27
N GLY A 239 -5.21 13.89 -11.00
CA GLY A 239 -6.13 13.89 -9.86
C GLY A 239 -6.87 15.22 -9.73
N THR A 240 -6.15 16.33 -9.80
CA THR A 240 -6.75 17.68 -9.73
C THR A 240 -7.71 17.92 -10.90
N LEU A 241 -7.33 17.50 -12.11
CA LEU A 241 -8.19 17.63 -13.29
C LEU A 241 -9.41 16.71 -13.21
N ALA A 242 -9.25 15.46 -12.79
CA ALA A 242 -10.32 14.48 -12.72
C ALA A 242 -11.33 14.84 -11.63
N THR A 243 -10.87 15.23 -10.44
CA THR A 243 -11.74 15.71 -9.34
C THR A 243 -12.51 16.97 -9.75
N ALA A 244 -11.85 17.94 -10.37
CA ALA A 244 -12.51 19.13 -10.89
C ALA A 244 -13.54 18.80 -11.99
N ALA A 245 -13.22 17.90 -12.92
CA ALA A 245 -14.12 17.49 -14.00
C ALA A 245 -15.32 16.67 -13.54
N THR A 246 -15.19 15.96 -12.41
CA THR A 246 -16.25 15.14 -11.83
C THR A 246 -17.00 15.84 -10.69
N HIS A 247 -16.59 17.06 -10.34
CA HIS A 247 -17.15 17.84 -9.22
C HIS A 247 -17.14 17.09 -7.88
N LEU A 248 -16.16 16.20 -7.68
CA LEU A 248 -16.01 15.50 -6.42
C LEU A 248 -15.73 16.50 -5.30
N THR A 249 -16.39 16.30 -4.17
CA THR A 249 -16.33 17.18 -3.00
C THR A 249 -15.37 16.68 -1.93
N GLY A 250 -15.01 15.40 -1.98
CA GLY A 250 -14.19 14.73 -0.98
C GLY A 250 -15.00 14.08 0.16
N TYR A 251 -16.33 14.15 0.11
CA TYR A 251 -17.24 13.50 1.07
C TYR A 251 -17.57 12.04 0.69
N GLY A 252 -16.83 11.44 -0.25
CA GLY A 252 -17.12 10.10 -0.77
C GLY A 252 -16.78 8.94 0.17
N SER A 253 -16.68 9.16 1.49
CA SER A 253 -16.54 8.11 2.50
C SER A 253 -17.22 8.48 3.82
N GLU A 254 -17.59 7.47 4.60
CA GLU A 254 -18.21 7.67 5.93
C GLU A 254 -17.23 8.31 6.91
N GLU A 255 -15.94 7.99 6.81
CA GLU A 255 -14.88 8.57 7.62
C GLU A 255 -14.69 10.06 7.30
N ALA A 256 -14.71 10.44 6.02
CA ALA A 256 -14.61 11.84 5.60
C ALA A 256 -15.83 12.64 6.10
N THR A 257 -17.02 12.05 6.00
CA THR A 257 -18.27 12.63 6.52
C THR A 257 -18.20 12.80 8.03
N THR A 258 -17.75 11.77 8.75
CA THR A 258 -17.58 11.80 10.21
C THR A 258 -16.55 12.86 10.61
N LEU A 259 -15.42 12.91 9.91
CA LEU A 259 -14.36 13.90 10.15
C LEU A 259 -14.91 15.33 10.03
N SER A 260 -15.77 15.61 9.04
CA SER A 260 -16.38 16.93 8.87
C SER A 260 -17.24 17.38 10.06
N MET A 261 -17.79 16.42 10.82
CA MET A 261 -18.60 16.71 12.01
C MET A 261 -17.73 17.13 13.19
N TYR A 262 -16.52 16.56 13.31
CA TYR A 262 -15.59 16.83 14.40
C TYR A 262 -14.59 17.96 14.08
N GLN A 263 -14.22 18.15 12.81
CA GLN A 263 -13.28 19.15 12.35
C GLN A 263 -13.82 19.88 11.12
N ARG A 264 -14.37 21.07 11.32
CA ARG A 264 -14.98 21.87 10.24
C ARG A 264 -13.97 22.54 9.31
N ASP A 265 -12.71 22.66 9.72
CA ASP A 265 -11.67 23.42 9.00
C ASP A 265 -10.82 22.55 8.07
N VAL A 266 -11.08 21.23 7.95
CA VAL A 266 -10.33 20.34 7.08
C VAL A 266 -10.89 20.38 5.65
N ASP A 267 -10.04 20.73 4.69
CA ASP A 267 -10.36 20.66 3.26
C ASP A 267 -10.45 19.19 2.79
N LEU A 268 -11.67 18.64 2.75
CA LEU A 268 -11.90 17.24 2.32
C LEU A 268 -11.61 17.01 0.85
N HIS A 269 -11.80 18.01 -0.01
CA HIS A 269 -11.44 17.91 -1.43
C HIS A 269 -9.92 17.79 -1.58
N GLY A 270 -9.17 18.63 -0.85
CA GLY A 270 -7.72 18.51 -0.73
C GLY A 270 -7.29 17.17 -0.13
N LEU A 271 -8.03 16.67 0.87
CA LEU A 271 -7.76 15.38 1.52
C LEU A 271 -7.93 14.19 0.57
N LEU A 272 -8.92 14.23 -0.32
CA LEU A 272 -9.07 13.25 -1.41
C LEU A 272 -7.83 13.25 -2.31
N LEU A 273 -7.39 14.42 -2.76
CA LEU A 273 -6.19 14.53 -3.60
C LEU A 273 -4.93 14.06 -2.87
N ALA A 274 -4.80 14.39 -1.59
CA ALA A 274 -3.74 13.90 -0.71
C ALA A 274 -3.73 12.36 -0.63
N GLY A 275 -4.91 11.76 -0.43
CA GLY A 275 -5.08 10.31 -0.40
C GLY A 275 -4.69 9.63 -1.72
N ILE A 276 -5.02 10.23 -2.87
CA ILE A 276 -4.60 9.73 -4.19
C ILE A 276 -3.07 9.74 -4.30
N ILE A 277 -2.41 10.83 -3.90
CA ILE A 277 -0.95 10.99 -4.00
C ILE A 277 -0.22 10.02 -3.08
N ILE A 278 -0.58 9.99 -1.79
CA ILE A 278 0.05 9.11 -0.80
C ILE A 278 -0.22 7.64 -1.14
N GLY A 279 -1.45 7.29 -1.51
CA GLY A 279 -1.81 5.94 -1.91
C GLY A 279 -1.08 5.46 -3.18
N SER A 280 -0.79 6.37 -4.11
CA SER A 280 -0.06 6.03 -5.34
C SER A 280 1.44 5.82 -5.09
N LEU A 281 2.04 6.53 -4.14
CA LEU A 281 3.50 6.51 -3.91
C LEU A 281 4.05 5.09 -3.72
N GLY A 282 3.40 4.28 -2.88
CA GLY A 282 3.90 2.94 -2.55
C GLY A 282 4.04 2.04 -3.77
N VAL A 283 3.09 2.09 -4.71
CA VAL A 283 3.15 1.29 -5.94
C VAL A 283 4.08 1.93 -6.98
N LEU A 284 4.19 3.25 -6.99
CA LEU A 284 5.13 3.96 -7.86
C LEU A 284 6.58 3.62 -7.53
N ASP A 285 6.95 3.60 -6.25
CA ASP A 285 8.32 3.31 -5.82
C ASP A 285 8.76 1.90 -6.24
N ASP A 286 7.90 0.90 -6.11
CA ASP A 286 8.20 -0.47 -6.57
C ASP A 286 8.42 -0.52 -8.09
N VAL A 287 7.52 0.10 -8.86
CA VAL A 287 7.61 0.06 -10.32
C VAL A 287 8.82 0.83 -10.84
N THR A 288 9.12 2.02 -10.33
CA THR A 288 10.25 2.82 -10.84
C THR A 288 11.59 2.18 -10.49
N VAL A 289 11.73 1.62 -9.29
CA VAL A 289 12.92 0.86 -8.89
C VAL A 289 13.11 -0.36 -9.78
N THR A 290 12.05 -1.17 -9.93
CA THR A 290 12.10 -2.40 -10.73
C THR A 290 12.39 -2.09 -12.20
N GLN A 291 11.83 -1.00 -12.75
CA GLN A 291 12.13 -0.56 -14.11
C GLN A 291 13.57 -0.07 -14.26
N ALA A 292 14.07 0.76 -13.34
CA ALA A 292 15.45 1.24 -13.37
C ALA A 292 16.46 0.07 -13.26
N ALA A 293 16.16 -0.91 -12.41
CA ALA A 293 16.92 -2.15 -12.30
C ALA A 293 16.89 -2.95 -13.60
N THR A 294 15.70 -3.17 -14.17
CA THR A 294 15.52 -3.89 -15.44
C THR A 294 16.35 -3.28 -16.56
N VAL A 295 16.30 -1.96 -16.73
CA VAL A 295 17.09 -1.26 -17.75
C VAL A 295 18.59 -1.45 -17.52
N THR A 296 19.02 -1.35 -16.26
CA THR A 296 20.43 -1.50 -15.88
C THR A 296 20.93 -2.93 -16.15
N GLU A 297 20.16 -3.95 -15.79
CA GLU A 297 20.49 -5.35 -16.06
C GLU A 297 20.50 -5.68 -17.56
N LEU A 298 19.53 -5.19 -18.34
CA LEU A 298 19.55 -5.35 -19.80
C LEU A 298 20.75 -4.66 -20.44
N ALA A 299 21.11 -3.48 -19.94
CA ALA A 299 22.27 -2.73 -20.41
C ALA A 299 23.59 -3.47 -20.10
N HIS A 300 23.69 -4.14 -18.95
CA HIS A 300 24.84 -4.96 -18.59
C HIS A 300 24.90 -6.28 -19.37
N ALA A 301 23.75 -6.92 -19.59
CA ALA A 301 23.66 -8.18 -20.33
C ALA A 301 24.05 -8.01 -21.81
N ASN A 302 23.72 -6.87 -22.41
CA ASN A 302 24.14 -6.54 -23.77
C ASN A 302 24.58 -5.07 -23.90
N PRO A 303 25.90 -4.81 -23.76
CA PRO A 303 26.47 -3.47 -23.91
C PRO A 303 26.30 -2.85 -25.32
N GLY A 304 26.04 -3.66 -26.35
CA GLY A 304 25.85 -3.22 -27.74
C GLY A 304 24.47 -2.61 -28.02
N LEU A 305 23.51 -2.72 -27.09
CA LEU A 305 22.18 -2.13 -27.29
C LEU A 305 22.24 -0.59 -27.37
N SER A 306 21.70 -0.04 -28.45
CA SER A 306 21.45 1.40 -28.55
C SER A 306 20.38 1.86 -27.54
N ARG A 307 20.32 3.16 -27.26
CA ARG A 307 19.33 3.77 -26.34
C ARG A 307 17.90 3.35 -26.66
N LEU A 308 17.54 3.39 -27.94
CA LEU A 308 16.20 3.07 -28.41
C LEU A 308 15.91 1.56 -28.32
N GLN A 309 16.90 0.71 -28.60
CA GLN A 309 16.74 -0.73 -28.43
C GLN A 309 16.58 -1.11 -26.96
N LEU A 310 17.36 -0.48 -26.07
CA LEU A 310 17.27 -0.67 -24.63
C LEU A 310 15.92 -0.19 -24.10
N TYR A 311 15.47 1.01 -24.50
CA TYR A 311 14.14 1.52 -24.17
C TYR A 311 13.04 0.55 -24.60
N ARG A 312 13.02 0.15 -25.88
CA ARG A 312 12.00 -0.79 -26.39
C ARG A 312 12.03 -2.13 -25.69
N ALA A 313 13.22 -2.65 -25.34
CA ALA A 313 13.35 -3.93 -24.66
C ALA A 313 12.84 -3.87 -23.22
N ALA A 314 13.26 -2.86 -22.44
CA ALA A 314 12.80 -2.68 -21.07
C ALA A 314 11.31 -2.33 -21.01
N THR A 315 10.79 -1.49 -21.92
CA THR A 315 9.34 -1.18 -21.98
C THR A 315 8.49 -2.44 -22.25
N ARG A 316 9.00 -3.45 -22.97
CA ARG A 316 8.27 -4.73 -23.14
C ARG A 316 8.13 -5.47 -21.80
N VAL A 317 9.17 -5.46 -20.98
CA VAL A 317 9.15 -6.04 -19.62
C VAL A 317 8.22 -5.22 -18.73
N GLY A 318 8.37 -3.90 -18.72
CA GLY A 318 7.53 -3.00 -17.93
C GLY A 318 6.04 -3.10 -18.27
N ARG A 319 5.68 -3.26 -19.55
CA ARG A 319 4.29 -3.47 -19.97
C ARG A 319 3.70 -4.78 -19.42
N ALA A 320 4.49 -5.85 -19.36
CA ALA A 320 4.05 -7.11 -18.76
C ALA A 320 3.85 -6.94 -17.24
N HIS A 321 4.74 -6.21 -16.57
CA HIS A 321 4.60 -5.91 -15.14
C HIS A 321 3.35 -5.07 -14.86
N ILE A 322 3.15 -3.95 -15.57
CA ILE A 322 1.98 -3.07 -15.42
C ILE A 322 0.68 -3.87 -15.56
N ALA A 323 0.57 -4.73 -16.57
CA ALA A 323 -0.65 -5.51 -16.79
C ALA A 323 -1.03 -6.34 -15.55
N SER A 324 -0.04 -6.91 -14.85
CA SER A 324 -0.26 -7.61 -13.59
C SER A 324 -0.57 -6.65 -12.44
N THR A 325 0.22 -5.58 -12.28
CA THR A 325 0.07 -4.63 -11.17
C THR A 325 -1.27 -3.90 -11.19
N VAL A 326 -1.78 -3.54 -12.38
CA VAL A 326 -3.09 -2.92 -12.56
C VAL A 326 -4.19 -3.82 -12.00
N ASN A 327 -4.17 -5.11 -12.36
CA ASN A 327 -5.15 -6.07 -11.85
C ASN A 327 -5.08 -6.19 -10.32
N THR A 328 -3.87 -6.23 -9.76
CA THR A 328 -3.65 -6.27 -8.31
C THR A 328 -4.22 -5.02 -7.62
N ILE A 329 -3.97 -3.82 -8.16
CA ILE A 329 -4.49 -2.57 -7.60
C ILE A 329 -6.02 -2.54 -7.64
N VAL A 330 -6.61 -2.87 -8.80
CA VAL A 330 -8.06 -2.87 -8.97
C VAL A 330 -8.72 -3.86 -8.01
N LEU A 331 -8.18 -5.07 -7.88
CA LEU A 331 -8.70 -6.07 -6.94
C LEU A 331 -8.52 -5.63 -5.48
N ALA A 332 -7.41 -4.96 -5.14
CA ALA A 332 -7.19 -4.44 -3.79
C ALA A 332 -8.19 -3.35 -3.42
N TYR A 333 -8.44 -2.38 -4.32
CA TYR A 333 -9.46 -1.35 -4.11
C TYR A 333 -10.87 -1.93 -4.08
N ALA A 334 -11.20 -2.84 -4.99
CA ALA A 334 -12.50 -3.53 -4.98
C ALA A 334 -12.71 -4.30 -3.67
N GLY A 335 -11.67 -4.99 -3.18
CA GLY A 335 -11.67 -5.72 -1.92
C GLY A 335 -11.88 -4.80 -0.71
N ALA A 336 -11.16 -3.68 -0.65
CA ALA A 336 -11.31 -2.68 0.41
C ALA A 336 -12.70 -2.00 0.37
N SER A 337 -13.29 -1.86 -0.81
CA SER A 337 -14.60 -1.25 -1.02
C SER A 337 -15.77 -2.24 -0.98
N LEU A 338 -15.56 -3.50 -0.58
CA LEU A 338 -16.64 -4.51 -0.51
C LEU A 338 -17.85 -4.07 0.34
N PRO A 339 -17.69 -3.48 1.55
CA PRO A 339 -18.83 -3.00 2.33
C PRO A 339 -19.64 -1.93 1.58
N LEU A 340 -18.96 -1.00 0.91
CA LEU A 340 -19.60 0.02 0.08
C LEU A 340 -20.36 -0.62 -1.09
N LEU A 341 -19.76 -1.61 -1.77
CA LEU A 341 -20.42 -2.33 -2.86
C LEU A 341 -21.67 -3.06 -2.36
N LEU A 342 -21.61 -3.71 -1.19
CA LEU A 342 -22.77 -4.38 -0.59
C LEU A 342 -23.88 -3.39 -0.23
N LEU A 343 -23.53 -2.27 0.41
CA LEU A 343 -24.47 -1.20 0.76
C LEU A 343 -25.21 -0.69 -0.48
N LEU A 344 -24.48 -0.47 -1.58
CA LEU A 344 -25.05 0.02 -2.84
C LEU A 344 -25.90 -1.04 -3.55
N THR A 345 -25.60 -2.33 -3.40
CA THR A 345 -26.44 -3.41 -3.94
C THR A 345 -27.72 -3.67 -3.13
N ALA A 346 -27.73 -3.32 -1.84
CA ALA A 346 -28.91 -3.39 -1.01
C ALA A 346 -29.92 -2.28 -1.36
N ASP A 347 -29.46 -1.18 -1.95
CA ASP A 347 -30.29 -0.10 -2.45
C ASP A 347 -30.85 -0.45 -3.84
N SER A 348 -32.16 -0.27 -4.07
CA SER A 348 -32.85 -0.70 -5.30
C SER A 348 -32.60 0.23 -6.50
N ARG A 349 -31.48 0.97 -6.52
CA ARG A 349 -31.21 2.00 -7.53
C ARG A 349 -30.67 1.42 -8.83
N PRO A 350 -30.94 2.07 -9.98
CA PRO A 350 -30.30 1.71 -11.23
C PRO A 350 -28.77 1.81 -11.14
N LEU A 351 -28.06 0.86 -11.76
CA LEU A 351 -26.59 0.82 -11.77
C LEU A 351 -25.94 2.15 -12.18
N GLY A 352 -26.55 2.87 -13.14
CA GLY A 352 -26.05 4.17 -13.56
C GLY A 352 -25.99 5.20 -12.43
N GLN A 353 -27.00 5.24 -11.56
CA GLN A 353 -27.03 6.15 -10.40
C GLN A 353 -26.02 5.73 -9.32
N ILE A 354 -25.81 4.43 -9.15
CA ILE A 354 -24.81 3.88 -8.23
C ILE A 354 -23.40 4.29 -8.69
N LEU A 355 -23.10 4.09 -9.98
CA LEU A 355 -21.79 4.44 -10.58
C LEU A 355 -21.49 5.94 -10.54
N THR A 356 -22.51 6.80 -10.61
CA THR A 356 -22.33 8.26 -10.52
C THR A 356 -22.56 8.82 -9.13
N SER A 357 -22.71 7.96 -8.11
CA SER A 357 -22.75 8.41 -6.71
C SER A 357 -21.39 8.92 -6.26
N GLU A 358 -21.36 9.91 -5.37
CA GLU A 358 -20.10 10.48 -4.84
C GLU A 358 -19.14 9.40 -4.32
N PHE A 359 -19.66 8.45 -3.53
CA PHE A 359 -18.86 7.36 -2.94
C PHE A 359 -18.17 6.51 -4.01
N LEU A 360 -18.93 6.01 -5.00
CA LEU A 360 -18.35 5.11 -6.00
C LEU A 360 -17.55 5.88 -7.06
N ALA A 361 -17.98 7.08 -7.45
CA ALA A 361 -17.27 7.93 -8.40
C ALA A 361 -15.89 8.32 -7.84
N GLN A 362 -15.80 8.65 -6.54
CA GLN A 362 -14.54 8.94 -5.87
C GLN A 362 -13.58 7.74 -5.94
N GLU A 363 -14.05 6.53 -5.66
CA GLU A 363 -13.24 5.31 -5.73
C GLU A 363 -12.76 4.99 -7.16
N ILE A 364 -13.63 5.20 -8.15
CA ILE A 364 -13.28 5.04 -9.57
C ILE A 364 -12.22 6.06 -9.97
N VAL A 365 -12.41 7.34 -9.64
CA VAL A 365 -11.44 8.41 -9.97
C VAL A 365 -10.10 8.15 -9.28
N ARG A 366 -10.11 7.79 -7.99
CA ARG A 366 -8.90 7.44 -7.22
C ARG A 366 -8.15 6.28 -7.89
N SER A 367 -8.85 5.20 -8.20
CA SER A 367 -8.25 4.01 -8.84
C SER A 367 -7.72 4.31 -10.24
N ALA A 368 -8.48 5.06 -11.05
CA ALA A 368 -8.09 5.40 -12.42
C ALA A 368 -6.87 6.34 -12.46
N VAL A 369 -6.87 7.40 -11.64
CA VAL A 369 -5.76 8.36 -11.56
C VAL A 369 -4.48 7.69 -11.07
N ALA A 370 -4.56 6.88 -10.01
CA ALA A 370 -3.42 6.12 -9.51
C ALA A 370 -2.85 5.18 -10.58
N THR A 371 -3.73 4.49 -11.32
CA THR A 371 -3.34 3.58 -12.40
C THR A 371 -2.71 4.31 -13.58
N LEU A 372 -3.24 5.48 -13.98
CA LEU A 372 -2.65 6.31 -15.04
C LEU A 372 -1.25 6.81 -14.65
N GLY A 373 -1.08 7.23 -13.39
CA GLY A 373 0.23 7.55 -12.82
C GLY A 373 1.22 6.40 -12.97
N LEU A 374 0.79 5.19 -12.57
CA LEU A 374 1.58 3.97 -12.70
C LEU A 374 1.97 3.64 -14.14
N VAL A 375 1.01 3.70 -15.07
CA VAL A 375 1.24 3.46 -16.50
C VAL A 375 2.28 4.43 -17.06
N ALA A 376 2.26 5.70 -16.61
CA ALA A 376 3.24 6.70 -17.03
C ALA A 376 4.62 6.53 -16.37
N ALA A 377 4.69 5.97 -15.16
CA ALA A 377 5.95 5.75 -14.46
C ALA A 377 6.93 4.87 -15.24
N VAL A 378 6.44 3.85 -15.95
CA VAL A 378 7.26 2.94 -16.74
C VAL A 378 7.99 3.62 -17.89
N PRO A 379 7.32 4.27 -18.87
CA PRO A 379 8.02 4.92 -19.97
C PRO A 379 8.92 6.07 -19.49
N LEU A 380 8.51 6.83 -18.48
CA LEU A 380 9.33 7.90 -17.89
C LEU A 380 10.64 7.36 -17.33
N THR A 381 10.55 6.38 -16.43
CA THR A 381 11.72 5.79 -15.78
C THR A 381 12.60 5.04 -16.77
N THR A 382 11.98 4.32 -17.72
CA THR A 382 12.72 3.59 -18.76
C THR A 382 13.51 4.55 -19.65
N GLY A 383 12.91 5.68 -20.05
CA GLY A 383 13.59 6.71 -20.82
C GLY A 383 14.79 7.30 -20.07
N LEU A 384 14.58 7.71 -18.82
CA LEU A 384 15.64 8.26 -17.97
C LEU A 384 16.77 7.24 -17.75
N ALA A 385 16.43 6.00 -17.42
CA ALA A 385 17.41 4.94 -17.19
C ALA A 385 18.20 4.62 -18.46
N ALA A 386 17.54 4.53 -19.61
CA ALA A 386 18.21 4.25 -20.89
C ALA A 386 19.17 5.39 -21.29
N LEU A 387 18.82 6.64 -21.01
CA LEU A 387 19.71 7.79 -21.22
C LEU A 387 20.92 7.73 -20.29
N VAL A 388 20.71 7.53 -19.00
CA VAL A 388 21.78 7.52 -17.98
C VAL A 388 22.75 6.36 -18.16
N THR A 389 22.25 5.15 -18.40
CA THR A 389 23.07 3.93 -18.55
C THR A 389 23.93 3.93 -19.81
N THR A 390 23.50 4.61 -20.87
CA THR A 390 24.21 4.66 -22.16
C THR A 390 25.06 5.92 -22.36
N ALA A 391 24.92 6.95 -21.52
CA ALA A 391 25.64 8.22 -21.64
C ALA A 391 27.16 8.13 -21.43
N GLY A 392 27.69 6.95 -21.09
CA GLY A 392 29.11 6.67 -20.91
C GLY A 392 29.78 5.80 -21.96
N ARG A 393 29.01 5.24 -22.91
CA ARG A 393 29.54 4.28 -23.88
C ARG A 393 30.32 5.02 -24.96
N GLY A 394 31.61 4.69 -25.08
CA GLY A 394 32.45 5.20 -26.17
C GLY A 394 32.27 4.38 -27.46
N PRO A 395 32.76 4.86 -28.62
CA PRO A 395 32.78 4.09 -29.86
C PRO A 395 33.52 2.73 -29.72
N ALA A 396 34.50 2.66 -28.82
CA ALA A 396 35.27 1.46 -28.53
C ALA A 396 34.45 0.35 -27.87
N ASP A 397 33.49 0.68 -27.00
CA ASP A 397 32.60 -0.30 -26.35
C ASP A 397 31.60 -0.89 -27.35
N ALA A 398 31.16 -0.08 -28.32
CA ALA A 398 30.31 -0.51 -29.42
C ALA A 398 31.06 -1.42 -30.41
N ALA A 399 32.36 -1.20 -30.61
CA ALA A 399 33.21 -2.06 -31.43
C ALA A 399 33.53 -3.41 -30.75
N ALA A 400 33.67 -3.41 -29.42
CA ALA A 400 33.90 -4.64 -28.64
C ALA A 400 32.63 -5.51 -28.49
N ALA A 401 31.44 -4.92 -28.62
CA ALA A 401 30.16 -5.63 -28.48
C ALA A 401 29.83 -6.59 -29.65
N GLY A 402 30.61 -6.55 -30.74
CA GLY A 402 30.34 -7.34 -31.94
C GLY A 402 29.07 -6.89 -32.68
N PRO A 403 28.88 -7.32 -33.95
CA PRO A 403 27.66 -7.02 -34.68
C PRO A 403 26.45 -7.63 -33.94
N PRO A 404 25.28 -6.95 -33.96
CA PRO A 404 24.07 -7.49 -33.36
C PRO A 404 23.78 -8.88 -33.96
N PRO A 405 23.37 -9.88 -33.16
CA PRO A 405 22.99 -11.17 -33.71
C PRO A 405 21.89 -10.93 -34.75
N THR A 406 22.13 -11.40 -35.97
CA THR A 406 21.15 -11.34 -37.06
C THR A 406 19.84 -11.93 -36.55
N PRO A 407 18.69 -11.22 -36.66
CA PRO A 407 17.41 -11.81 -36.34
C PRO A 407 17.32 -13.13 -37.08
N ARG A 408 17.14 -14.25 -36.36
CA ARG A 408 16.84 -15.51 -37.04
C ARG A 408 15.58 -15.23 -37.87
N PRO A 409 15.59 -15.48 -39.20
CA PRO A 409 14.37 -15.37 -39.98
C PRO A 409 13.30 -16.20 -39.28
N ALA A 410 12.08 -15.65 -39.18
CA ALA A 410 10.96 -16.42 -38.68
C ALA A 410 10.90 -17.71 -39.54
N PRO A 411 10.95 -18.91 -38.93
CA PRO A 411 10.88 -20.13 -39.71
C PRO A 411 9.59 -20.05 -40.54
N ASP A 412 9.69 -20.38 -41.83
CA ASP A 412 8.50 -20.47 -42.66
C ASP A 412 7.52 -21.41 -41.95
N ARG A 413 6.23 -21.06 -41.94
CA ARG A 413 5.20 -21.89 -41.31
C ARG A 413 5.32 -23.33 -41.83
N ALA A 414 5.63 -23.50 -43.11
CA ALA A 414 5.87 -24.79 -43.74
C ALA A 414 7.08 -25.55 -43.14
N GLU A 415 8.21 -24.88 -42.91
CA GLU A 415 9.39 -25.48 -42.28
C GLU A 415 9.14 -25.85 -40.81
N ALA A 416 8.40 -25.01 -40.08
CA ALA A 416 8.04 -25.29 -38.69
C ALA A 416 7.12 -26.53 -38.57
N TRP A 417 6.15 -26.68 -39.49
CA TRP A 417 5.28 -27.85 -39.55
C TRP A 417 6.05 -29.11 -40.01
N GLN A 418 6.98 -29.00 -40.94
CA GLN A 418 7.85 -30.12 -41.34
C GLN A 418 8.79 -30.56 -40.20
N ALA A 419 9.35 -29.62 -39.43
CA ALA A 419 10.22 -29.95 -38.30
C ALA A 419 9.48 -30.66 -37.16
N LEU A 420 8.18 -30.38 -36.98
CA LEU A 420 7.32 -31.05 -36.01
C LEU A 420 6.75 -32.39 -36.52
N GLY A 421 6.62 -32.55 -37.84
CA GLY A 421 6.11 -33.76 -38.49
C GLY A 421 7.18 -34.76 -38.95
N ALA A 422 8.46 -34.38 -38.98
CA ALA A 422 9.54 -35.27 -39.39
C ALA A 422 9.85 -36.31 -38.30
N PRO A 423 9.91 -37.61 -38.62
CA PRO A 423 10.43 -38.62 -37.70
C PRO A 423 11.88 -38.25 -37.35
N ARG A 424 12.23 -38.24 -36.05
CA ARG A 424 13.62 -38.03 -35.62
C ARG A 424 14.54 -39.00 -36.37
N PRO A 425 15.62 -38.53 -37.03
CA PRO A 425 16.60 -39.43 -37.61
C PRO A 425 17.18 -40.29 -36.49
N GLY A 426 17.19 -41.60 -36.67
CA GLY A 426 17.78 -42.54 -35.71
C GLY A 426 19.23 -42.18 -35.43
N GLY A 427 19.50 -41.72 -34.21
CA GLY A 427 20.84 -41.62 -33.66
C GLY A 427 21.37 -43.00 -33.28
N PRO A 428 22.70 -43.21 -33.27
CA PRO A 428 23.28 -44.53 -33.03
C PRO A 428 22.94 -45.05 -31.63
N SER A 429 22.63 -46.35 -31.58
CA SER A 429 22.37 -47.13 -30.37
C SER A 429 23.56 -47.11 -29.40
N THR A 430 23.45 -46.36 -28.31
CA THR A 430 24.24 -46.59 -27.08
C THR A 430 23.45 -47.47 -26.11
N PRO A 431 24.06 -48.48 -25.48
CA PRO A 431 23.35 -49.42 -24.62
C PRO A 431 22.92 -48.73 -23.32
N ALA A 432 21.73 -49.07 -22.86
CA ALA A 432 21.08 -48.52 -21.67
C ALA A 432 21.87 -48.82 -20.37
N PRO A 433 21.97 -47.87 -19.42
CA PRO A 433 22.14 -48.22 -18.03
C PRO A 433 20.75 -48.45 -17.40
N ALA A 434 20.70 -49.48 -16.56
CA ALA A 434 19.51 -50.03 -15.95
C ALA A 434 18.86 -49.09 -14.92
N ARG A 435 17.53 -49.17 -14.88
CA ARG A 435 16.60 -48.81 -13.80
C ARG A 435 16.52 -47.32 -13.47
N TRP A 436 15.30 -46.76 -13.55
CA TRP A 436 14.51 -46.24 -12.41
C TRP A 436 13.05 -46.11 -12.85
N ALA A 437 12.16 -46.19 -11.85
CA ALA A 437 10.77 -46.63 -11.92
C ALA A 437 9.78 -45.69 -12.64
N ASP A 438 8.63 -46.29 -13.00
CA ASP A 438 7.42 -45.67 -13.56
C ASP A 438 6.98 -44.36 -12.89
N PRO A 439 6.37 -43.47 -13.69
CA PRO A 439 5.16 -42.81 -13.24
C PRO A 439 4.08 -42.87 -14.32
N GLU A 440 3.20 -43.87 -14.25
CA GLU A 440 1.81 -43.68 -14.65
C GLU A 440 1.17 -42.70 -13.64
N GLY A 441 1.23 -41.42 -13.97
CA GLY A 441 0.68 -40.32 -13.18
C GLY A 441 0.00 -39.33 -14.11
N ASN A 442 -1.19 -39.73 -14.56
CA ASN A 442 -2.11 -38.99 -15.41
C ASN A 442 -2.33 -37.56 -14.91
N THR A 443 -1.98 -36.53 -15.69
CA THR A 443 -2.32 -35.12 -15.41
C THR A 443 -3.47 -34.65 -16.31
N GLU A 444 -4.65 -35.21 -16.09
CA GLU A 444 -5.92 -34.61 -16.54
C GLU A 444 -6.99 -34.88 -15.47
N ALA A 445 -7.11 -33.96 -14.51
CA ALA A 445 -8.35 -33.63 -13.79
C ALA A 445 -8.04 -32.71 -12.60
N ALA A 446 -8.30 -31.41 -12.75
CA ALA A 446 -8.98 -30.57 -11.76
C ALA A 446 -8.92 -29.10 -12.21
N TRP A 447 -10.10 -28.62 -12.63
CA TRP A 447 -10.69 -27.28 -12.45
C TRP A 447 -9.78 -26.10 -12.12
#